data_AF-J2VUB8-F1
#
_entry.id   AF-J2VUB8-F1
#
_cell.length_a   1.000
_cell.length_b   1.000
_cell.length_c   1.000
_cell.angle_alpha   90.00
_cell.angle_beta   90.00
_cell.angle_gamma   90.00
#
_symmetry.space_group_name_H-M   'P 1'
#
loop_
_entity.id
_entity.type
_entity.pdbx_description
1 polymer ?
#
loop_
_entity_poly.entity_id
_entity_poly.type
_entity_poly.pdbx_seq_one_letter_code
_entity_poly.pdbx_strand_id
1 'polypeptide(L)'
;MSRIRFSLLNTNPMLDAAAKVMAVTAGSDSARGIGIQIAHDDIDQTILAFSQRYDARGYASIQGAGGSLSIPLKARYYKPGAVAAVTPGKANGLASVVMSYE
;
A
#
# COMPACT_ATOMS: atom_id res chain seq x y z
N MET A 1 21.30 14.79 8.23
CA MET A 1 20.44 14.07 9.20
C MET A 1 20.08 12.75 8.55
N SER A 2 20.32 11.63 9.21
CA SER A 2 19.92 10.33 8.65
C SER A 2 18.41 10.14 8.76
N ARG A 3 17.81 9.41 7.80
CA ARG A 3 16.40 9.01 7.83
C ARG A 3 16.20 7.68 7.11
N ILE A 4 15.13 6.99 7.47
CA ILE A 4 14.65 5.81 6.72
C ILE A 4 13.41 6.21 5.94
N ARG A 5 13.39 5.88 4.66
CA ARG A 5 12.22 6.03 3.79
C ARG A 5 11.75 4.67 3.32
N PHE A 6 10.45 4.54 3.08
CA PHE A 6 9.89 3.34 2.47
C PHE A 6 8.96 3.70 1.31
N SER A 7 8.80 2.77 0.39
CA SER A 7 7.83 2.87 -0.70
C SER A 7 7.16 1.53 -0.93
N LEU A 8 5.93 1.57 -1.42
CA LEU A 8 5.17 0.39 -1.82
C LEU A 8 5.15 0.33 -3.34
N LEU A 9 5.73 -0.71 -3.93
CA LEU A 9 5.68 -0.92 -5.38
C LEU A 9 4.51 -1.85 -5.70
N ASN A 10 3.65 -1.40 -6.62
CA ASN A 10 2.56 -2.20 -7.13
C ASN A 10 3.12 -3.24 -8.11
N THR A 11 2.74 -4.50 -7.94
CA THR A 11 3.10 -5.57 -8.90
C THR A 11 2.02 -5.73 -9.96
N ASN A 12 0.79 -5.35 -9.62
CA ASN A 12 -0.35 -5.32 -10.51
C ASN A 12 -0.59 -3.88 -10.99
N PRO A 13 -1.22 -3.68 -12.16
CA PRO A 13 -1.60 -2.34 -12.61
C PRO A 13 -2.56 -1.67 -11.60
N MET A 14 -2.62 -0.34 -11.63
CA MET A 14 -3.57 0.41 -10.82
C MET A 14 -4.98 0.22 -11.37
N LEU A 15 -5.93 -0.15 -10.49
CA LEU A 15 -7.35 -0.19 -10.84
C LEU A 15 -7.93 1.23 -10.86
N ASP A 16 -7.52 2.07 -9.90
CA ASP A 16 -7.84 3.49 -9.83
C ASP A 16 -6.66 4.22 -9.20
N ALA A 17 -5.93 4.99 -10.00
CA ALA A 17 -4.76 5.72 -9.52
C ALA A 17 -5.15 6.91 -8.62
N ALA A 18 -6.28 7.56 -8.88
CA ALA A 18 -6.75 8.70 -8.09
C ALA A 18 -7.16 8.26 -6.69
N ALA A 19 -7.84 7.11 -6.59
CA ALA A 19 -8.16 6.47 -5.32
C ALA A 19 -7.01 5.62 -4.75
N LYS A 20 -5.83 5.55 -5.41
CA LYS A 20 -4.65 4.78 -4.95
C LYS A 20 -4.95 3.28 -4.76
N VAL A 21 -5.72 2.70 -5.66
CA VAL A 21 -6.19 1.31 -5.63
C VAL A 21 -5.39 0.48 -6.62
N MET A 22 -4.66 -0.53 -6.13
CA MET A 22 -4.00 -1.53 -6.96
C MET A 22 -5.00 -2.62 -7.37
N ALA A 23 -4.96 -3.09 -8.62
CA ALA A 23 -5.81 -4.18 -9.06
C ALA A 23 -5.45 -5.50 -8.35
N VAL A 24 -6.45 -6.37 -8.17
CA VAL A 24 -6.19 -7.78 -7.82
C VAL A 24 -5.49 -8.49 -8.97
N THR A 25 -4.86 -9.63 -8.68
CA THR A 25 -4.10 -10.43 -9.64
C THR A 25 -5.05 -10.97 -10.70
N ALA A 26 -4.75 -10.72 -11.98
CA ALA A 26 -5.59 -11.15 -13.08
C ALA A 26 -5.56 -12.68 -13.27
N GLY A 27 -6.70 -13.25 -13.67
CA GLY A 27 -6.89 -14.68 -13.86
C GLY A 27 -8.33 -15.00 -14.25
N SER A 28 -8.59 -16.21 -14.73
CA SER A 28 -9.95 -16.67 -15.10
C SER A 28 -10.92 -16.64 -13.92
N ASP A 29 -10.42 -16.92 -12.72
CA ASP A 29 -11.21 -17.03 -11.49
C ASP A 29 -11.08 -15.78 -10.61
N SER A 30 -10.48 -14.69 -11.12
CA SER A 30 -10.21 -13.49 -10.33
C SER A 30 -11.45 -12.62 -10.18
N ALA A 31 -11.60 -12.02 -8.99
CA ALA A 31 -12.62 -11.02 -8.75
C ALA A 31 -12.39 -9.80 -9.67
N ARG A 32 -13.47 -9.13 -10.07
CA ARG A 32 -13.40 -7.88 -10.85
C ARG A 32 -14.14 -6.78 -10.14
N GLY A 33 -13.71 -5.55 -10.37
CA GLY A 33 -14.34 -4.36 -9.81
C GLY A 33 -13.94 -4.01 -8.37
N ILE A 34 -13.02 -4.78 -7.78
CA ILE A 34 -12.37 -4.44 -6.51
C ILE A 34 -10.87 -4.44 -6.69
N GLY A 35 -10.19 -3.66 -5.86
CA GLY A 35 -8.74 -3.68 -5.73
C GLY A 35 -8.32 -3.55 -4.27
N ILE A 36 -7.02 -3.42 -4.05
CA ILE A 36 -6.40 -3.35 -2.73
C ILE A 36 -5.90 -1.92 -2.51
N GLN A 37 -6.29 -1.34 -1.38
CA GLN A 37 -5.73 -0.10 -0.85
C GLN A 37 -4.91 -0.42 0.40
N ILE A 38 -3.82 0.32 0.58
CA ILE A 38 -2.99 0.26 1.78
C ILE A 38 -3.01 1.63 2.43
N ALA A 39 -3.23 1.66 3.73
CA ALA A 39 -3.20 2.85 4.56
C ALA A 39 -2.07 2.72 5.59
N HIS A 40 -1.51 3.86 6.00
CA HIS A 40 -0.66 3.89 7.18
C HIS A 40 -1.53 3.83 8.43
N ASP A 41 -1.17 2.95 9.36
CA ASP A 41 -1.95 2.67 10.58
C ASP A 41 -1.38 3.43 11.80
N ASP A 42 -1.17 4.75 11.63
CA ASP A 42 -0.79 5.66 12.72
C ASP A 42 -1.62 6.95 12.72
N ILE A 43 -1.85 7.54 11.54
CA ILE A 43 -2.36 8.91 11.34
C ILE A 43 -3.45 8.87 10.27
N ASP A 44 -4.67 9.17 10.72
CA ASP A 44 -5.85 9.43 9.89
C ASP A 44 -6.20 8.34 8.87
N GLN A 45 -5.64 7.13 9.03
CA GLN A 45 -5.71 6.06 8.03
C GLN A 45 -5.34 6.55 6.63
N THR A 46 -4.29 7.38 6.55
CA THR A 46 -3.83 8.00 5.30
C THR A 46 -3.59 6.92 4.24
N ILE A 47 -4.33 6.98 3.13
CA ILE A 47 -4.16 6.04 2.01
C ILE A 47 -2.82 6.33 1.33
N LEU A 48 -1.96 5.31 1.29
CA LEU A 48 -0.64 5.35 0.66
C LEU A 48 -0.78 5.15 -0.85
N ALA A 49 -0.09 5.99 -1.61
CA ALA A 49 0.06 5.81 -3.04
C ALA A 49 1.21 4.84 -3.31
N PHE A 50 1.01 3.95 -4.28
CA PHE A 50 2.08 3.10 -4.77
C PHE A 50 3.12 3.95 -5.53
N SER A 51 4.37 3.51 -5.51
CA SER A 51 5.53 4.18 -6.09
C SER A 51 5.86 5.56 -5.50
N GLN A 52 5.24 5.93 -4.37
CA GLN A 52 5.64 7.09 -3.59
C GLN A 52 6.56 6.71 -2.42
N ARG A 53 7.47 7.62 -2.07
CA ARG A 53 8.35 7.49 -0.90
C ARG A 53 7.75 8.21 0.30
N TYR A 54 7.68 7.50 1.42
CA TYR A 54 7.19 7.96 2.72
C TYR A 54 8.31 7.89 3.74
N ASP A 55 8.32 8.83 4.70
CA ASP A 55 9.26 8.78 5.80
C ASP A 55 8.79 7.75 6.84
N ALA A 56 9.71 6.91 7.31
CA ALA A 56 9.43 5.98 8.39
C ALA A 56 9.46 6.73 9.73
N ARG A 57 8.32 7.31 10.11
CA ARG A 57 8.19 8.25 11.24
C ARG A 57 8.75 7.73 12.57
N GLY A 58 8.68 6.43 12.82
CA GLY A 58 9.25 5.79 14.02
C GLY A 58 10.78 5.79 14.08
N TYR A 59 11.49 6.19 13.03
CA TYR A 59 12.96 6.19 13.03
C TYR A 59 13.56 7.26 13.93
N ALA A 60 12.93 8.44 14.02
CA ALA A 60 13.47 9.56 14.79
C ALA A 60 13.68 9.22 16.28
N SER A 61 12.84 8.35 16.86
CA SER A 61 12.94 7.95 18.27
C SER A 61 14.01 6.91 18.56
N ILE A 62 14.51 6.21 17.54
CA ILE A 62 15.57 5.18 17.67
C ILE A 62 16.90 5.65 17.06
N GLN A 63 16.94 6.88 16.54
CA GLN A 63 18.12 7.45 15.91
C GLN A 63 19.24 7.61 16.94
N GLY A 64 20.37 6.92 16.71
CA GLY A 64 21.57 6.97 17.57
C GLY A 64 21.63 5.90 18.67
N ALA A 65 20.48 5.48 19.22
CA ALA A 65 20.42 4.38 20.20
C ALA A 65 20.31 2.99 19.53
N GLY A 66 19.83 2.94 18.28
CA GLY A 66 19.47 1.68 17.62
C GLY A 66 18.15 1.11 18.15
N GLY A 67 17.69 0.01 17.56
CA GLY A 67 16.46 -0.67 17.97
C GLY A 67 15.61 -1.16 16.81
N SER A 68 14.36 -1.51 17.11
CA SER A 68 13.39 -2.01 16.13
C SER A 68 12.54 -0.87 15.57
N LEU A 69 12.46 -0.79 14.24
CA LEU A 69 11.54 0.09 13.53
C LEU A 69 10.30 -0.69 13.11
N SER A 70 9.12 -0.24 13.53
CA SER A 70 7.84 -0.75 13.05
C SER A 70 7.18 0.28 12.12
N ILE A 71 6.70 -0.18 10.96
CA ILE A 71 5.91 0.63 10.02
C ILE A 71 4.50 0.01 10.01
N PRO A 72 3.53 0.60 10.73
CA PRO A 72 2.21 0.02 10.86
C PRO A 72 1.41 0.27 9.56
N LEU A 73 0.93 -0.80 8.93
CA LEU A 73 0.18 -0.75 7.67
C LEU A 73 -1.14 -1.50 7.83
N LYS A 74 -2.21 -0.96 7.23
CA LYS A 74 -3.51 -1.62 7.09
C LYS A 74 -3.87 -1.78 5.63
N ALA A 75 -4.44 -2.92 5.26
CA ALA A 75 -4.93 -3.18 3.90
C ALA A 75 -6.44 -3.39 3.91
N ARG A 76 -7.11 -2.98 2.81
CA ARG A 76 -8.54 -3.22 2.60
C ARG A 76 -8.85 -3.46 1.13
N TYR A 77 -9.93 -4.18 0.87
CA TYR A 77 -10.57 -4.16 -0.44
C TYR A 77 -11.30 -2.84 -0.65
N TYR A 78 -11.27 -2.35 -1.88
CA TYR A 78 -11.96 -1.12 -2.27
C TYR A 78 -12.59 -1.27 -3.64
N LYS A 79 -13.86 -0.87 -3.76
CA LYS A 79 -14.58 -0.75 -5.03
C LYS A 79 -14.52 0.73 -5.46
N PRO A 80 -13.79 1.07 -6.53
CA PRO A 80 -13.79 2.43 -7.07
C PRO A 80 -15.20 2.87 -7.50
N GLY A 81 -15.52 4.16 -7.32
CA GLY A 81 -16.85 4.69 -7.65
C GLY A 81 -17.24 4.54 -9.13
N ALA A 82 -16.25 4.56 -10.04
CA ALA A 82 -16.47 4.36 -11.47
C ALA A 82 -16.81 2.91 -11.86
N VAL A 83 -16.64 1.95 -10.95
CA VAL A 83 -16.96 0.54 -11.20
C VAL A 83 -18.44 0.28 -10.96
N ALA A 84 -19.17 -0.08 -12.02
CA ALA A 84 -20.60 -0.39 -11.92
C ALA A 84 -20.88 -1.63 -11.05
N ALA A 85 -20.19 -2.74 -11.30
CA ALA A 85 -20.44 -4.03 -10.66
C ALA A 85 -19.16 -4.72 -10.17
N VAL A 86 -19.31 -5.51 -9.11
CA VAL A 86 -18.27 -6.42 -8.60
C VAL A 86 -18.62 -7.83 -9.04
N THR A 87 -17.67 -8.56 -9.62
CA THR A 87 -17.86 -9.98 -9.93
C THR A 87 -17.10 -10.84 -8.91
N PRO A 88 -17.69 -11.95 -8.43
CA PRO A 88 -17.02 -12.86 -7.51
C PRO A 88 -15.75 -13.46 -8.10
N GLY A 89 -14.82 -13.83 -7.23
CA GLY A 89 -13.58 -14.53 -7.60
C GLY A 89 -12.49 -14.36 -6.55
N LYS A 90 -11.28 -14.85 -6.87
CA LYS A 90 -10.07 -14.71 -6.05
C LYS A 90 -9.60 -13.25 -6.05
N ALA A 91 -9.31 -12.71 -4.88
CA ALA A 91 -8.90 -11.30 -4.70
C ALA A 91 -7.45 -11.20 -4.18
N ASN A 92 -6.54 -11.93 -4.81
CA ASN A 92 -5.14 -11.97 -4.39
C ASN A 92 -4.37 -10.75 -4.89
N GLY A 93 -3.36 -10.29 -4.15
CA GLY A 93 -2.44 -9.26 -4.61
C GLY A 93 -1.05 -9.39 -3.99
N LEU A 94 -0.08 -8.75 -4.62
CA LEU A 94 1.31 -8.69 -4.16
C LEU A 94 1.75 -7.21 -4.21
N ALA A 95 2.54 -6.79 -3.24
CA ALA A 95 3.21 -5.50 -3.26
C ALA A 95 4.61 -5.67 -2.67
N SER A 96 5.58 -4.97 -3.23
CA SER A 96 6.94 -4.98 -2.71
C SER A 96 7.18 -3.76 -1.84
N VAL A 97 7.73 -3.96 -0.65
CA VAL A 97 8.18 -2.87 0.22
C VAL A 97 9.64 -2.62 -0.07
N VAL A 98 9.99 -1.40 -0.46
CA VAL A 98 11.38 -0.98 -0.66
C VAL A 98 11.74 0.02 0.42
N MET A 99 12.78 -0.29 1.20
CA MET A 99 13.34 0.58 2.22
C MET A 99 14.64 1.21 1.75
N SER A 100 14.85 2.47 2.10
CA SER A 100 16.05 3.23 1.77
C SER A 100 16.58 3.95 3.00
N TYR A 101 17.90 3.91 3.17
CA TYR A 101 18.62 4.56 4.26
C TYR A 101 19.34 5.77 3.66
N GLU A 102 18.99 6.97 4.11
CA GLU A 102 19.54 8.25 3.66
C GLU A 102 20.21 8.99 4.82
#